data_AF-A0A4Q6GMS3-F1
#
_entry.id   AF-A0A4Q6GMS3-F1
#
_cell.length_a   1.000
_cell.length_b   1.000
_cell.length_c   1.000
_cell.angle_alpha   90.00
_cell.angle_beta   90.00
_cell.angle_gamma   90.00
#
_symmetry.space_group_name_H-M   'P 1'
#
loop_
_entity.id
_entity.type
_entity.pdbx_description
1 polymer ?
#
loop_
_entity_poly.entity_id
_entity_poly.type
_entity_poly.pdbx_seq_one_letter_code
_entity_poly.pdbx_strand_id
1 'polypeptide(L)'
;MTLRRRTFLQGSGLAALFAAVPRALGEVLGYPRALQGPMIGAPGPNHFTVWVRASGAFEVALEYSADRDFTTVLHGTRAMASAEHDCCVVLRAEGLQPDTAYWYRLKYADQ
;
A
#
# COMPACT_ATOMS: atom_id res chain seq x y z
N MET A 1 53.73 7.58 -3.54
CA MET A 1 52.78 6.51 -3.20
C MET A 1 52.02 6.14 -4.48
N THR A 2 52.47 5.14 -5.21
CA THR A 2 51.92 4.78 -6.54
C THR A 2 50.74 3.82 -6.36
N LEU A 3 49.50 4.33 -6.43
CA LEU A 3 48.31 3.47 -6.43
C LEU A 3 48.31 2.58 -7.68
N ARG A 4 48.33 1.25 -7.46
CA ARG A 4 48.37 0.24 -8.51
C ARG A 4 46.97 0.16 -9.15
N ARG A 5 46.87 0.44 -10.45
CA ARG A 5 45.60 0.47 -11.22
C ARG A 5 44.71 -0.78 -11.05
N ARG A 6 45.30 -1.94 -10.74
CA ARG A 6 44.57 -3.20 -10.53
C ARG A 6 43.79 -3.26 -9.22
N THR A 7 44.31 -2.67 -8.12
CA THR A 7 43.58 -2.65 -6.84
C THR A 7 42.44 -1.64 -6.86
N PHE A 8 42.55 -0.58 -7.66
CA PHE A 8 41.47 0.39 -7.84
C PHE A 8 40.24 -0.23 -8.54
N LEU A 9 40.46 -0.99 -9.63
CA LEU A 9 39.37 -1.68 -10.36
C LEU A 9 38.68 -2.76 -9.52
N GLN A 10 39.41 -3.45 -8.64
CA GLN A 10 38.85 -4.44 -7.72
C GLN A 10 37.98 -3.80 -6.64
N GLY A 11 38.36 -2.63 -6.12
CA GLY A 11 37.58 -1.89 -5.13
C GLY A 11 36.29 -1.26 -5.71
N SER A 12 36.35 -0.76 -6.94
CA SER A 12 35.18 -0.13 -7.59
C SER A 12 34.09 -1.13 -7.99
N GLY A 13 34.44 -2.36 -8.35
CA GLY A 13 33.47 -3.39 -8.74
C GLY A 13 32.57 -3.85 -7.58
N LEU A 14 33.14 -4.01 -6.38
CA LEU A 14 32.39 -4.37 -5.17
C LEU A 14 31.47 -3.23 -4.72
N ALA A 15 31.94 -1.97 -4.75
CA ALA A 15 31.11 -0.82 -4.40
C ALA A 15 29.90 -0.65 -5.35
N ALA A 16 30.09 -0.90 -6.66
CA ALA A 16 29.00 -0.87 -7.63
C ALA A 16 27.96 -1.98 -7.40
N LEU A 17 28.39 -3.17 -6.97
CA LEU A 17 27.48 -4.26 -6.59
C LEU A 17 26.63 -3.89 -5.36
N PHE A 18 27.23 -3.32 -4.31
CA PHE A 18 26.47 -2.89 -3.12
C PHE A 18 25.51 -1.72 -3.40
N ALA A 19 25.85 -0.82 -4.32
CA ALA A 19 24.97 0.28 -4.72
C ALA A 19 23.76 -0.18 -5.57
N ALA A 20 23.87 -1.32 -6.26
CA ALA A 20 22.82 -1.84 -7.14
C ALA A 20 21.79 -2.73 -6.42
N VAL A 21 22.16 -3.36 -5.30
CA VAL A 21 21.29 -4.28 -4.54
C VAL A 21 19.96 -3.65 -4.07
N PRO A 22 19.91 -2.42 -3.52
CA PRO A 22 18.66 -1.84 -3.03
C PRO A 22 17.65 -1.59 -4.14
N ARG A 23 18.12 -1.23 -5.35
CA ARG A 23 17.25 -0.93 -6.50
C ARG A 23 16.66 -2.21 -7.09
N ALA A 24 17.46 -3.26 -7.19
CA ALA A 24 17.00 -4.56 -7.68
C ALA A 24 15.97 -5.22 -6.74
N LEU A 25 16.13 -5.08 -5.42
CA LEU A 25 15.15 -5.57 -4.44
C LEU A 25 13.82 -4.81 -4.52
N GLY A 26 13.86 -3.50 -4.77
CA GLY A 26 12.67 -2.67 -4.98
C GLY A 26 11.90 -3.04 -6.26
N GLU A 27 12.59 -3.37 -7.36
CA GLU A 27 11.94 -3.84 -8.59
C GLU A 27 11.27 -5.21 -8.44
N VAL A 28 11.84 -6.10 -7.61
CA VAL A 28 11.29 -7.44 -7.39
C VAL A 28 10.07 -7.42 -6.46
N LEU A 29 10.03 -6.54 -5.46
CA LEU A 29 8.90 -6.43 -4.52
C LEU A 29 7.73 -5.58 -5.06
N GLY A 30 7.99 -4.68 -6.02
CA GLY A 30 6.98 -3.77 -6.56
C GLY A 30 6.53 -2.71 -5.54
N TYR A 31 5.52 -1.92 -5.91
CA TYR A 31 4.91 -0.92 -5.04
C TYR A 31 3.64 -1.47 -4.36
N PRO A 32 3.33 -1.03 -3.12
CA PRO A 32 2.09 -1.38 -2.44
C PRO A 32 0.86 -0.99 -3.27
N ARG A 33 0.00 -1.96 -3.59
CA ARG A 33 -1.19 -1.75 -4.43
C ARG A 33 -2.25 -2.81 -4.20
N ALA A 34 -3.47 -2.55 -4.67
CA ALA A 34 -4.46 -3.60 -4.88
C ALA A 34 -4.02 -4.54 -5.99
N LEU A 35 -4.09 -5.84 -5.76
CA LEU A 35 -4.10 -6.84 -6.83
C LEU A 35 -5.53 -7.15 -7.30
N GLN A 36 -6.46 -7.25 -6.35
CA GLN A 36 -7.86 -7.54 -6.61
C GLN A 36 -8.74 -6.65 -5.73
N GLY A 37 -9.86 -6.20 -6.30
CA GLY A 37 -10.70 -5.16 -5.71
C GLY A 37 -10.18 -3.75 -6.00
N PRO A 38 -10.62 -2.73 -5.24
CA PRO A 38 -11.51 -2.83 -4.08
C PRO A 38 -12.94 -3.29 -4.42
N MET A 39 -13.59 -4.01 -3.51
CA MET A 39 -14.97 -4.47 -3.65
C MET A 39 -15.79 -4.03 -2.44
N ILE A 40 -16.87 -3.29 -2.69
CA ILE A 40 -17.84 -2.91 -1.66
C ILE A 40 -18.69 -4.11 -1.29
N GLY A 41 -18.91 -4.31 0.01
CA GLY A 41 -19.73 -5.38 0.56
C GLY A 41 -20.52 -4.94 1.79
N ALA A 42 -21.50 -5.77 2.15
CA ALA A 42 -22.34 -5.61 3.35
C ALA A 42 -22.77 -4.16 3.66
N PRO A 43 -23.34 -3.40 2.70
CA PRO A 43 -23.83 -2.06 2.99
C PRO A 43 -25.01 -2.13 3.96
N GLY A 44 -24.91 -1.39 5.05
CA GLY A 44 -26.00 -1.13 5.99
C GLY A 44 -26.38 0.35 5.99
N PRO A 45 -27.38 0.75 6.79
CA PRO A 45 -27.85 2.14 6.82
C PRO A 45 -26.76 3.17 7.17
N ASN A 46 -25.74 2.76 7.93
CA ASN A 46 -24.71 3.63 8.49
C ASN A 46 -23.29 3.12 8.29
N HIS A 47 -23.10 2.11 7.43
CA HIS A 47 -21.80 1.49 7.21
C HIS A 47 -21.70 0.78 5.87
N PHE A 48 -20.46 0.53 5.43
CA PHE A 48 -20.16 -0.47 4.41
C PHE A 48 -18.80 -1.11 4.69
N THR A 49 -18.53 -2.24 4.07
CA THR A 49 -17.21 -2.86 4.09
C THR A 49 -16.53 -2.77 2.73
N VAL A 50 -15.19 -2.77 2.74
CA VAL A 50 -14.35 -2.83 1.54
C VAL A 50 -13.44 -4.04 1.67
N TRP A 51 -13.60 -5.01 0.79
CA TRP A 51 -12.66 -6.10 0.63
C TRP A 51 -11.60 -5.72 -0.41
N VAL A 52 -10.35 -6.11 -0.15
CA VAL A 52 -9.24 -5.97 -1.10
C VAL A 52 -8.19 -7.06 -0.86
N ARG A 53 -7.53 -7.50 -1.93
CA ARG A 53 -6.27 -8.23 -1.82
C ARG A 53 -5.10 -7.31 -2.17
N ALA A 54 -4.22 -7.10 -1.21
CA ALA A 54 -3.00 -6.32 -1.37
C ALA A 54 -1.91 -7.11 -2.13
N SER A 55 -0.96 -6.39 -2.74
CA SER A 55 0.21 -6.98 -3.41
C SER A 55 1.23 -7.61 -2.47
N GLY A 56 1.13 -7.37 -1.17
CA GLY A 56 2.02 -7.92 -0.17
C GLY A 56 1.55 -7.61 1.24
N ALA A 57 2.41 -7.91 2.22
CA ALA A 57 2.14 -7.67 3.63
C ALA A 57 2.48 -6.22 4.00
N PHE A 58 1.45 -5.39 4.10
CA PHE A 58 1.53 -4.00 4.55
C PHE A 58 0.16 -3.53 5.06
N GLU A 59 0.14 -2.42 5.78
CA GLU A 59 -1.11 -1.84 6.24
C GLU A 59 -1.89 -1.22 5.08
N VAL A 60 -3.21 -1.46 5.10
CA VAL A 60 -4.19 -0.82 4.22
C VAL A 60 -5.16 -0.02 5.09
N ALA A 61 -5.39 1.24 4.73
CA ALA A 61 -6.34 2.12 5.39
C ALA A 61 -7.48 2.51 4.45
N LEU A 62 -8.69 2.60 4.99
CA LEU A 62 -9.86 3.10 4.27
C LEU A 62 -10.07 4.59 4.59
N GLU A 63 -10.19 5.39 3.54
CA GLU A 63 -10.66 6.77 3.62
C GLU A 63 -11.93 6.92 2.79
N TYR A 64 -12.85 7.74 3.27
CA TYR A 64 -14.11 8.03 2.60
C TYR A 64 -14.54 9.46 2.81
N SER A 65 -15.40 9.97 1.94
CA SER A 65 -15.92 11.33 1.99
C SER A 65 -17.27 11.43 1.29
N ALA A 66 -18.12 12.36 1.74
CA ALA A 66 -19.32 12.78 1.01
C ALA A 66 -18.99 13.87 -0.03
N ASP A 67 -17.70 14.18 -0.22
CA ASP A 67 -17.19 15.06 -1.25
C ASP A 67 -16.20 14.30 -2.14
N ARG A 68 -16.39 14.41 -3.45
CA ARG A 68 -15.56 13.74 -4.46
C ARG A 68 -14.11 14.19 -4.41
N ASP A 69 -13.88 15.43 -4.01
CA ASP A 69 -12.54 16.02 -3.94
C ASP A 69 -11.84 15.73 -2.60
N PHE A 70 -12.50 15.01 -1.68
CA PHE A 70 -11.98 14.65 -0.36
C PHE A 70 -11.50 15.88 0.44
N THR A 71 -12.18 17.02 0.32
CA THR A 71 -11.88 18.21 1.14
C THR A 71 -12.05 17.94 2.63
N THR A 72 -13.02 17.09 2.98
CA THR A 72 -13.19 16.52 4.32
C THR A 72 -13.00 15.01 4.23
N VAL A 73 -11.97 14.49 4.88
CA VAL A 73 -11.66 13.05 4.89
C VAL A 73 -12.20 12.42 6.17
N LEU A 74 -13.02 11.40 6.02
CA LEU A 74 -13.40 10.50 7.10
C LEU A 74 -12.53 9.24 7.02
N HIS A 75 -12.13 8.74 8.18
CA HIS A 75 -11.24 7.59 8.29
C HIS A 75 -12.02 6.36 8.74
N GLY A 76 -11.93 5.30 7.93
CA GLY A 76 -12.42 3.97 8.29
C GLY A 76 -11.38 3.18 9.07
N THR A 77 -11.56 1.87 9.13
CA THR A 77 -10.57 0.99 9.77
C THR A 77 -9.27 0.90 8.96
N ARG A 78 -8.20 0.50 9.66
CA ARG A 78 -6.90 0.11 9.11
C ARG A 78 -6.69 -1.37 9.40
N ALA A 79 -6.07 -2.11 8.48
CA ALA A 79 -5.77 -3.53 8.67
C ALA A 79 -4.42 -3.91 8.05
N MET A 80 -3.66 -4.75 8.74
CA MET A 80 -2.42 -5.31 8.23
C MET A 80 -2.71 -6.48 7.30
N ALA A 81 -2.39 -6.33 6.01
CA ALA A 81 -2.37 -7.46 5.09
C ALA A 81 -1.25 -8.42 5.50
N SER A 82 -1.52 -9.71 5.50
CA SER A 82 -0.57 -10.74 5.90
C SER A 82 -0.59 -11.92 4.95
N ALA A 83 0.55 -12.59 4.79
CA ALA A 83 0.67 -13.78 3.95
C ALA A 83 -0.26 -14.92 4.42
N GLU A 84 -0.51 -15.03 5.73
CA GLU A 84 -1.44 -16.00 6.32
C GLU A 84 -2.87 -15.89 5.74
N HIS A 85 -3.29 -14.67 5.41
CA HIS A 85 -4.62 -14.38 4.87
C HIS A 85 -4.56 -14.07 3.36
N ASP A 86 -3.52 -14.55 2.66
CA ASP A 86 -3.30 -14.28 1.23
C ASP A 86 -3.31 -12.77 0.89
N CYS A 87 -2.84 -11.95 1.84
CA CYS A 87 -2.85 -10.48 1.78
C CYS A 87 -4.26 -9.88 1.58
N CYS A 88 -5.32 -10.62 1.89
CA CYS A 88 -6.69 -10.14 1.87
C CYS A 88 -7.02 -9.40 3.17
N VAL A 89 -7.70 -8.26 3.06
CA VAL A 89 -8.21 -7.50 4.21
C VAL A 89 -9.65 -7.03 3.95
N VAL A 90 -10.39 -6.87 5.04
CA VAL A 90 -11.73 -6.25 5.04
C VAL A 90 -11.68 -5.01 5.92
N LEU A 91 -11.93 -3.86 5.31
CA LEU A 91 -11.98 -2.56 5.96
C LEU A 91 -13.43 -2.12 6.11
N ARG A 92 -13.70 -1.20 7.03
CA ARG A 92 -15.05 -0.79 7.37
C ARG A 92 -15.16 0.72 7.55
N ALA A 93 -16.15 1.31 6.91
CA ALA A 93 -16.60 2.67 7.14
C ALA A 93 -17.82 2.63 8.06
N GLU A 94 -17.92 3.59 8.98
CA GLU A 94 -18.98 3.67 9.99
C GLU A 94 -19.52 5.11 10.07
N GLY A 95 -20.65 5.29 10.75
CA GLY A 95 -21.24 6.62 10.98
C GLY A 95 -21.74 7.30 9.70
N LEU A 96 -22.08 6.53 8.67
CA LEU A 96 -22.63 7.05 7.42
C LEU A 96 -24.06 7.50 7.61
N GLN A 97 -24.48 8.46 6.78
CA GLN A 97 -25.88 8.81 6.63
C GLN A 97 -26.52 7.93 5.56
N PRO A 98 -27.74 7.40 5.80
CA PRO A 98 -28.50 6.69 4.76
C PRO A 98 -28.74 7.58 3.54
N ASP A 99 -28.95 6.95 2.37
CA ASP A 99 -29.28 7.64 1.11
C ASP A 99 -28.29 8.76 0.73
N THR A 100 -27.03 8.60 1.15
CA THR A 100 -25.96 9.57 0.88
C THR A 100 -24.89 8.89 0.04
N ALA A 101 -24.50 9.54 -1.06
CA ALA A 101 -23.39 9.07 -1.89
C ALA A 101 -22.06 9.37 -1.20
N TYR A 102 -21.20 8.37 -1.12
CA TYR A 102 -19.83 8.50 -0.60
C TYR A 102 -18.82 8.07 -1.66
N TRP A 103 -17.70 8.78 -1.69
CA TRP A 103 -16.48 8.40 -2.39
C TRP A 103 -15.54 7.74 -1.39
N TYR A 104 -14.75 6.78 -1.85
CA TYR A 104 -13.80 6.07 -1.01
C TYR A 104 -12.48 5.85 -1.74
N ARG A 105 -11.40 5.70 -0.98
CA ARG A 105 -10.08 5.31 -1.47
C ARG A 105 -9.36 4.47 -0.44
N LEU A 106 -8.45 3.63 -0.94
CA LEU A 106 -7.55 2.85 -0.10
C LEU A 106 -6.17 3.48 -0.11
N LYS A 107 -5.55 3.53 1.07
CA LYS A 107 -4.20 4.02 1.29
C LYS A 107 -3.34 2.83 1.68
N TYR A 108 -2.15 2.74 1.09
CA TYR A 108 -1.24 1.61 1.25
C TYR A 108 0.08 2.12 1.82
N ALA A 109 0.59 1.51 2.90
CA ALA A 109 1.91 1.80 3.46
C ALA A 109 2.20 3.31 3.68
N ASP A 110 1.43 3.94 4.57
CA ASP A 110 1.50 5.38 4.95
C ASP A 110 1.55 6.40 3.79
N GLN A 111 1.16 5.99 2.57
CA GLN A 111 1.01 6.89 1.42
C GLN A 111 -0.34 7.56 1.40
#